data_AF-A0A2N5ZN20-F1
#
_entry.id   AF-A0A2N5ZN20-F1
#
_cell.length_a   1.000
_cell.length_b   1.000
_cell.length_c   1.000
_cell.angle_alpha   90.00
_cell.angle_beta   90.00
_cell.angle_gamma   90.00
#
_symmetry.space_group_name_H-M   'P 1'
#
loop_
_entity.id
_entity.type
_entity.pdbx_description
1 polymer ?
#
loop_
_entity_poly.entity_id
_entity_poly.type
_entity_poly.pdbx_seq_one_letter_code
_entity_poly.pdbx_strand_id
1 'polypeptide(L)'
;MIKNLFNIMFRVLLRNKWFSFLNIMGLAFGIACFTYIFLLLKYELEYDRFHEDVSRIYRISQKAYSTKGENIFAGCQHKFSDYILENSEHIEHMARFAPNRETQISYKENVYKDGPTQFVEQDIFKIISLPFKL
;
A
#
# COMPACT_ATOMS: atom_id res chain seq x y z
N MET A 1 -12.71 -39.68 -28.10
CA MET A 1 -11.55 -40.19 -27.31
C MET A 1 -11.41 -39.51 -25.95
N ILE A 2 -11.46 -38.17 -25.85
CA ILE A 2 -11.42 -37.41 -24.57
C ILE A 2 -12.44 -37.89 -23.52
N LYS A 3 -13.68 -38.17 -23.94
CA LYS A 3 -14.74 -38.69 -23.06
C LYS A 3 -14.36 -40.00 -22.36
N ASN A 4 -13.57 -40.85 -23.04
CA ASN A 4 -13.11 -42.12 -22.47
C ASN A 4 -11.98 -41.90 -21.45
N LEU A 5 -11.07 -40.95 -21.70
CA LEU A 5 -10.01 -40.59 -20.76
C LEU A 5 -10.58 -40.06 -19.44
N PHE A 6 -11.57 -39.16 -19.49
CA PHE A 6 -12.27 -38.70 -18.29
C PHE A 6 -12.95 -39.85 -17.52
N ASN A 7 -13.65 -40.75 -18.22
CA ASN A 7 -14.30 -41.90 -17.58
C ASN A 7 -13.31 -42.84 -16.89
N ILE A 8 -12.15 -43.10 -17.52
CA ILE A 8 -11.10 -43.93 -16.93
C ILE A 8 -10.51 -43.25 -15.69
N MET A 9 -10.19 -41.96 -15.79
CA MET A 9 -9.63 -41.17 -14.68
C MET A 9 -10.57 -41.15 -13.47
N PHE A 10 -11.87 -40.91 -13.68
CA PHE A 10 -12.87 -40.92 -12.60
C PHE A 10 -12.97 -42.28 -11.92
N ARG A 11 -12.94 -43.40 -12.66
CA ARG A 11 -12.96 -44.75 -12.06
C ARG A 11 -11.71 -45.02 -11.24
N VAL A 12 -10.54 -44.55 -11.68
CA VAL A 12 -9.27 -44.70 -10.95
C VAL A 12 -9.28 -43.89 -9.66
N LEU A 13 -9.75 -42.63 -9.72
CA LEU A 13 -9.90 -41.75 -8.55
C LEU A 13 -10.85 -42.34 -7.49
N LEU A 14 -11.99 -42.89 -7.94
CA LEU A 14 -12.98 -43.51 -7.04
C LEU A 14 -12.53 -44.85 -6.46
N ARG A 15 -11.63 -45.57 -7.13
CA ARG A 15 -11.07 -46.83 -6.63
C ARG A 15 -10.05 -46.58 -5.52
N ASN A 16 -9.22 -45.54 -5.65
CA ASN A 16 -8.15 -45.19 -4.70
C ASN A 16 -8.49 -43.90 -3.94
N LYS A 17 -9.61 -43.89 -3.20
CA LYS A 17 -10.21 -42.67 -2.61
C LYS A 17 -9.26 -41.91 -1.69
N TRP A 18 -8.60 -42.57 -0.75
CA TRP A 18 -7.71 -41.93 0.22
C TRP A 18 -6.46 -41.31 -0.42
N PHE A 19 -5.78 -42.08 -1.28
CA PHE A 19 -4.59 -41.61 -1.98
C PHE A 19 -4.92 -40.43 -2.93
N SER A 20 -6.05 -40.52 -3.62
CA SER A 20 -6.51 -39.45 -4.51
C SER A 20 -6.91 -38.21 -3.71
N PHE A 21 -7.59 -38.38 -2.58
CA PHE A 21 -7.99 -37.29 -1.70
C PHE A 21 -6.78 -36.52 -1.16
N LEU A 22 -5.77 -37.23 -0.63
CA LEU A 22 -4.55 -36.59 -0.10
C LEU A 22 -3.80 -35.81 -1.18
N ASN A 23 -3.65 -36.37 -2.39
CA ASN A 23 -2.97 -35.67 -3.48
C ASN A 23 -3.75 -34.44 -3.96
N ILE A 24 -5.07 -34.56 -4.11
CA ILE A 24 -5.92 -33.43 -4.54
C ILE A 24 -5.93 -32.34 -3.47
N MET A 25 -6.06 -32.69 -2.19
CA MET A 25 -6.03 -31.73 -1.09
C MET A 25 -4.67 -31.06 -0.98
N GLY A 26 -3.56 -31.80 -1.01
CA GLY A 26 -2.23 -31.22 -0.96
C GLY A 26 -1.97 -30.23 -2.10
N LEU A 27 -2.38 -30.60 -3.33
CA LEU A 27 -2.28 -29.72 -4.48
C LEU A 27 -3.18 -28.48 -4.35
N ALA A 28 -4.44 -28.67 -3.92
CA ALA A 28 -5.39 -27.57 -3.73
C ALA A 28 -4.91 -26.58 -2.67
N PHE A 29 -4.41 -27.07 -1.53
CA PHE A 29 -3.82 -26.23 -0.48
C PHE A 29 -2.56 -25.51 -0.97
N GLY A 30 -1.67 -26.20 -1.71
CA GLY A 30 -0.48 -25.57 -2.28
C GLY A 30 -0.83 -24.40 -3.20
N ILE A 31 -1.81 -24.59 -4.11
CA ILE A 31 -2.28 -23.54 -5.02
C ILE A 31 -2.99 -22.42 -4.24
N ALA A 32 -3.81 -22.75 -3.25
CA ALA A 32 -4.52 -21.77 -2.44
C ALA A 32 -3.54 -20.86 -1.65
N CYS A 33 -2.58 -21.46 -0.95
CA CYS A 33 -1.55 -20.71 -0.22
C CYS A 33 -0.70 -19.85 -1.14
N PHE A 34 -0.25 -20.39 -2.28
CA PHE A 34 0.51 -19.63 -3.27
C PHE A 34 -0.30 -18.43 -3.80
N THR A 35 -1.56 -18.66 -4.18
CA THR A 35 -2.43 -17.61 -4.72
C THR A 35 -2.69 -16.52 -3.69
N TYR A 36 -2.91 -16.91 -2.43
CA TYR A 36 -3.11 -15.95 -1.33
C TYR A 36 -1.88 -15.06 -1.12
N ILE A 37 -0.69 -15.67 -1.03
CA ILE A 37 0.58 -14.93 -0.89
C ILE A 37 0.82 -14.04 -2.11
N PHE A 38 0.57 -14.54 -3.32
CA PHE A 38 0.71 -13.76 -4.55
C PHE A 38 -0.20 -12.54 -4.55
N LEU A 39 -1.47 -12.70 -4.19
CA LEU A 39 -2.43 -11.58 -4.12
C LEU A 39 -2.02 -10.56 -3.05
N LEU A 40 -1.55 -11.03 -1.89
CA LEU A 40 -1.04 -10.14 -0.84
C LEU A 40 0.19 -9.35 -1.32
N LEU A 41 1.16 -10.01 -1.93
CA LEU A 41 2.35 -9.34 -2.49
C LEU A 41 1.97 -8.35 -3.59
N LYS A 42 1.04 -8.74 -4.47
CA LYS A 42 0.54 -7.84 -5.51
C LYS A 42 -0.08 -6.59 -4.89
N TYR A 43 -0.93 -6.76 -3.87
CA TYR A 43 -1.54 -5.66 -3.14
C TYR A 43 -0.49 -4.73 -2.51
N GLU A 44 0.45 -5.28 -1.73
CA GLU A 44 1.50 -4.50 -1.05
C GLU A 44 2.39 -3.74 -2.05
N LEU A 45 2.73 -4.37 -3.17
CA LEU A 45 3.57 -3.75 -4.17
C LEU A 45 2.81 -2.67 -4.98
N GLU A 46 1.53 -2.87 -5.27
CA GLU A 46 0.73 -1.93 -6.07
C GLU A 46 0.11 -0.80 -5.24
N TYR A 47 0.08 -0.90 -3.91
CA TYR A 47 -0.63 0.03 -3.03
C TYR A 47 -0.31 1.51 -3.28
N ASP A 48 0.97 1.87 -3.39
CA ASP A 48 1.43 3.26 -3.60
C ASP A 48 1.73 3.61 -5.07
N ARG A 49 1.50 2.68 -6.01
CA ARG A 49 1.92 2.84 -7.42
C ARG A 49 0.86 3.42 -8.36
N PHE A 50 -0.26 3.91 -7.84
CA PHE A 50 -1.33 4.49 -8.66
C PHE A 50 -1.08 5.95 -9.08
N HIS A 51 -0.03 6.60 -8.56
CA HIS A 51 0.32 7.97 -8.94
C HIS A 51 1.03 8.02 -10.30
N GLU A 52 0.65 8.98 -11.15
CA GLU A 52 1.16 9.12 -12.52
C GLU A 52 2.70 9.23 -12.55
N ASP A 53 3.28 10.01 -11.64
CA ASP A 53 4.72 10.27 -11.54
C ASP A 53 5.38 9.57 -10.34
N VAL A 54 4.90 8.39 -9.91
CA VAL A 54 5.36 7.71 -8.67
C VAL A 54 6.89 7.57 -8.56
N SER A 55 7.60 7.41 -9.68
CA SER A 55 9.07 7.28 -9.71
C SER A 55 9.82 8.56 -9.31
N ARG A 56 9.14 9.72 -9.34
CA ARG A 56 9.68 11.05 -9.06
C ARG A 56 9.20 11.61 -7.70
N ILE A 57 8.36 10.87 -6.99
CA ILE A 57 7.82 11.27 -5.69
C ILE A 57 8.73 10.73 -4.60
N TYR A 58 9.24 11.63 -3.75
CA TYR A 58 10.13 11.28 -2.66
C TYR A 58 9.63 11.86 -1.33
N ARG A 59 9.87 11.12 -0.24
CA ARG A 59 9.65 11.60 1.12
C ARG A 59 10.97 11.99 1.78
N ILE A 60 11.03 13.22 2.27
CA ILE A 60 12.16 13.71 3.06
C ILE A 60 12.12 13.08 4.45
N SER A 61 13.23 12.47 4.86
CA SER A 61 13.43 11.91 6.20
C SER A 61 14.66 12.53 6.85
N GLN A 62 14.58 12.82 8.15
CA GLN A 62 15.72 13.31 8.92
C GLN A 62 16.38 12.16 9.67
N LYS A 63 17.69 11.99 9.48
CA LYS A 63 18.51 11.02 10.21
C LYS A 63 19.29 11.75 11.30
N ALA A 64 18.99 11.43 12.57
CA ALA A 64 19.62 12.02 13.73
C ALA A 64 20.56 11.02 14.40
N TYR A 65 21.79 11.45 14.65
CA TYR A 65 22.80 10.65 15.34
C TYR A 65 22.83 11.01 16.82
N SER A 66 22.74 10.00 17.68
CA SER A 66 22.85 10.14 19.13
C SER A 66 23.90 9.16 19.68
N THR A 67 24.33 9.36 20.92
CA THR A 67 25.20 8.40 21.64
C THR A 67 24.55 7.02 21.79
N LYS A 68 23.23 6.92 21.66
CA LYS A 68 22.44 5.67 21.67
C LYS A 68 22.23 5.05 20.29
N GLY A 69 22.77 5.63 19.22
CA GLY A 69 22.61 5.16 17.85
C GLY A 69 21.85 6.13 16.94
N GLU A 70 21.40 5.60 15.82
CA GLU A 70 20.73 6.34 14.75
C GLU A 70 19.21 6.34 14.94
N ASN A 71 18.58 7.50 14.75
CA ASN A 71 17.13 7.63 14.69
C ASN A 71 16.72 8.27 13.35
N ILE A 72 15.72 7.68 12.68
CA ILE A 72 15.15 8.22 11.44
C ILE A 72 13.77 8.76 11.75
N PHE A 73 13.54 10.04 11.43
CA PHE A 73 12.27 10.72 11.60
C PHE A 73 11.66 11.03 10.23
N ALA A 74 10.37 10.71 10.07
CA ALA A 74 9.58 11.08 8.90
C ALA A 74 9.05 12.52 9.04
N GLY A 75 9.96 13.48 9.21
CA GLY A 75 9.65 14.90 9.36
C GLY A 75 10.87 15.77 9.08
N CYS A 76 10.62 17.04 8.76
CA CYS A 76 11.66 18.05 8.58
C CYS A 76 11.27 19.34 9.30
N GLN A 77 12.24 20.25 9.45
CA GLN A 77 11.97 21.58 10.00
C GLN A 77 11.02 22.35 9.08
N HIS A 78 10.15 23.18 9.65
CA HIS A 78 9.09 23.84 8.88
C HIS A 78 9.64 24.58 7.65
N LYS A 79 10.70 25.38 7.80
CA LYS A 79 11.31 26.15 6.69
C LYS A 79 12.11 25.34 5.67
N PHE A 80 12.23 24.02 5.85
CA PHE A 80 13.07 23.20 4.99
C PHE A 80 12.55 23.13 3.55
N SER A 81 11.23 23.10 3.37
CA SER A 81 10.63 23.11 2.03
C SER A 81 10.91 24.41 1.28
N ASP A 82 10.73 25.53 1.96
CA ASP A 82 10.91 26.87 1.37
C ASP A 82 12.38 27.04 0.94
N TYR A 83 13.31 26.65 1.80
CA TYR A 83 14.74 26.65 1.50
C TYR A 83 15.09 25.78 0.28
N ILE A 84 14.56 24.56 0.19
CA ILE A 84 14.85 23.67 -0.95
C ILE A 84 14.31 24.24 -2.26
N LEU A 85 13.07 24.74 -2.26
CA LEU A 85 12.46 25.33 -3.45
C LEU A 85 13.20 26.59 -3.92
N GLU A 86 13.76 27.38 -3.00
CA GLU A 86 14.58 28.55 -3.33
C GLU A 86 15.98 28.19 -3.86
N ASN A 87 16.55 27.04 -3.47
CA ASN A 87 17.95 26.69 -3.72
C ASN A 87 18.15 25.50 -4.68
N SER A 88 17.09 24.92 -5.22
CA SER A 88 17.17 23.77 -6.14
C SER A 88 16.21 23.92 -7.31
N GLU A 89 16.74 23.99 -8.52
CA GLU A 89 15.96 24.01 -9.76
C GLU A 89 15.39 22.63 -10.15
N HIS A 90 15.82 21.56 -9.47
CA HIS A 90 15.45 20.17 -9.82
C HIS A 90 14.16 19.70 -9.14
N ILE A 91 13.59 20.50 -8.25
CA ILE A 91 12.40 20.15 -7.45
C ILE A 91 11.25 21.04 -7.91
N GLU A 92 10.28 20.44 -8.58
CA GLU A 92 9.14 21.15 -9.17
C GLU A 92 8.08 21.52 -8.12
N HIS A 93 7.78 20.59 -7.22
CA HIS A 93 6.74 20.73 -6.20
C HIS A 93 7.18 20.10 -4.87
N MET A 94 6.80 20.73 -3.77
CA MET A 94 6.95 20.17 -2.44
C MET A 94 5.71 20.48 -1.61
N ALA A 95 5.27 19.50 -0.81
CA ALA A 95 4.16 19.67 0.12
C ALA A 95 4.53 19.15 1.49
N ARG A 96 4.20 19.93 2.52
CA ARG A 96 4.35 19.57 3.92
C ARG A 96 3.06 18.97 4.47
N PHE A 97 3.23 17.99 5.36
CA PHE A 97 2.17 17.44 6.20
C PHE A 97 2.34 18.02 7.60
N ALA A 98 1.27 18.56 8.18
CA ALA A 98 1.28 18.92 9.59
C ALA A 98 1.40 17.64 10.45
N PRO A 99 1.91 17.72 11.69
CA PRO A 99 1.82 16.58 12.60
C PRO A 99 0.36 16.14 12.76
N ASN A 100 0.11 14.85 12.69
CA ASN A 100 -1.23 14.30 12.91
C ASN A 100 -1.69 14.69 14.33
N ARG A 101 -2.87 15.29 14.41
CA ARG A 101 -3.51 15.68 15.68
C ARG A 101 -4.98 15.30 15.59
N GLU A 102 -5.49 14.69 16.67
CA GLU A 102 -6.91 14.46 16.84
C GLU A 102 -7.64 15.79 16.67
N THR A 103 -8.44 15.88 15.61
CA THR A 103 -9.21 17.07 15.30
C THR A 103 -10.69 16.73 15.36
N GLN A 104 -11.43 17.51 16.15
CA GLN A 104 -12.89 17.42 16.19
C GLN A 104 -13.46 18.27 15.06
N ILE A 105 -14.22 17.64 14.15
CA ILE A 105 -14.97 18.34 13.12
C ILE A 105 -16.43 18.38 13.56
N SER A 106 -17.04 19.56 13.53
CA SER A 106 -18.49 19.71 13.79
C SER A 106 -19.17 20.23 12.52
N TYR A 107 -20.22 19.53 12.07
CA TYR A 107 -21.04 19.92 10.94
C TYR A 107 -22.51 19.81 11.30
N LYS A 108 -23.21 20.96 11.30
CA LYS A 108 -24.58 21.10 11.84
C LYS A 108 -24.62 20.60 13.29
N GLU A 109 -25.50 19.64 13.60
CA GLU A 109 -25.64 19.05 14.94
C GLU A 109 -24.69 17.86 15.18
N ASN A 110 -23.97 17.41 14.14
CA ASN A 110 -23.10 16.24 14.24
C ASN A 110 -21.68 16.65 14.62
N VAL A 111 -21.12 15.95 15.60
CA VAL A 111 -19.74 16.08 16.04
C VAL A 111 -19.00 14.80 15.70
N TYR A 112 -17.94 14.93 14.90
CA TYR A 112 -17.03 13.86 14.55
C TYR A 112 -15.74 14.05 15.36
N LYS A 113 -15.58 13.23 16.39
CA LYS A 113 -14.32 13.11 17.12
C LYS A 113 -13.51 12.02 16.43
N ASP A 114 -12.22 12.29 16.20
CA ASP A 114 -11.27 11.35 15.58
C ASP A 114 -11.47 11.12 14.07
N GLY A 115 -11.94 12.13 13.35
CA GLY A 115 -11.90 12.08 11.88
C GLY A 115 -10.44 12.01 11.40
N PRO A 116 -10.10 11.17 10.39
CA PRO A 116 -8.76 11.11 9.80
C PRO A 116 -8.47 12.43 9.10
N THR A 117 -7.97 13.38 9.86
CA THR A 117 -7.77 14.77 9.46
C THR A 117 -6.29 15.01 9.40
N GLN A 118 -5.84 15.42 8.22
CA GLN A 118 -4.45 15.67 7.96
C GLN A 118 -4.36 17.00 7.24
N PHE A 119 -3.71 17.97 7.88
CA PHE A 119 -3.43 19.25 7.24
C PHE A 119 -2.23 19.08 6.33
N VAL A 120 -2.38 19.53 5.09
CA VAL A 120 -1.40 19.41 4.03
C VAL A 120 -1.38 20.70 3.22
N GLU A 121 -0.24 21.00 2.62
CA GLU A 121 -0.14 22.12 1.70
C GLU A 121 -0.83 21.83 0.37
N GLN A 122 -1.30 22.88 -0.29
CA GLN A 122 -2.08 22.79 -1.52
C GLN A 122 -1.31 22.08 -2.66
N ASP A 123 0.01 22.21 -2.70
CA ASP A 123 0.85 21.59 -3.74
C ASP A 123 0.80 20.05 -3.73
N ILE A 124 0.27 19.43 -2.66
CA ILE A 124 0.05 17.98 -2.61
C ILE A 124 -0.78 17.49 -3.80
N PHE A 125 -1.76 18.28 -4.26
CA PHE A 125 -2.62 17.89 -5.38
C PHE A 125 -1.91 17.89 -6.74
N LYS A 126 -0.71 18.47 -6.82
CA LYS A 126 0.18 18.38 -7.99
C LYS A 126 1.16 17.22 -7.88
N ILE A 127 1.41 16.72 -6.67
CA ILE A 127 2.38 15.66 -6.39
C ILE A 127 1.70 14.28 -6.42
N ILE A 128 0.51 14.15 -5.80
CA ILE A 128 -0.21 12.88 -5.72
C ILE A 128 -1.48 12.89 -6.58
N SER A 129 -1.63 11.86 -7.39
CA SER A 129 -2.86 11.63 -8.17
C SER A 129 -3.97 11.11 -7.25
N LEU A 130 -4.84 11.99 -6.74
CA LEU A 130 -5.98 11.59 -5.91
C LEU A 130 -7.27 11.49 -6.75
N PRO A 131 -7.91 10.31 -6.82
CA PRO A 131 -9.22 10.19 -7.45
C PRO A 131 -10.30 10.74 -6.52
N PHE A 132 -10.60 12.04 -6.65
CA PHE A 132 -11.76 12.61 -5.97
C PHE A 132 -13.04 12.07 -6.61
N LYS A 133 -13.81 11.29 -5.84
CA LYS A 133 -15.23 11.05 -6.16
C LYS A 133 -16.00 12.29 -5.72
N LEU A 134 -16.30 13.16 -6.69
CA LEU A 134 -17.28 14.24 -6.56
C LEU A 134 -18.70 13.66 -6.44
#